data_AF-U2FW32-F1
#
_entry.id   AF-U2FW32-F1
#
_cell.length_a   1.000
_cell.length_b   1.000
_cell.length_c   1.000
_cell.angle_alpha   90.00
_cell.angle_beta   90.00
_cell.angle_gamma   90.00
#
_symmetry.space_group_name_H-M   'P 1'
#
loop_
_entity.id
_entity.type
_entity.pdbx_description
1 polymer ?
#
loop_
_entity_poly.entity_id
_entity_poly.type
_entity_poly.pdbx_seq_one_letter_code
_entity_poly.pdbx_strand_id
1 'polypeptide(L)' 'MDDTVVPCHSNQGRHGKAGGLKAKNEFTVPGCGACHAWIDQNRVGTPRQIKFDAWDRAYEEWAPVRARKMGEANCQ' A
#
# COMPACT_ATOMS: atom_id res chain seq x y z
N MET A 1 -9.85 15.26 -7.27
CA MET A 1 -8.93 14.19 -6.81
C MET A 1 -7.58 14.86 -6.56
N ASP A 2 -6.78 14.34 -5.63
CA ASP A 2 -5.39 14.79 -5.48
C ASP A 2 -4.56 14.16 -6.61
N ASP A 3 -3.90 15.00 -7.41
CA ASP A 3 -3.14 14.57 -8.60
C ASP A 3 -1.87 13.76 -8.25
N THR A 4 -1.50 13.70 -6.97
CA THR A 4 -0.37 12.92 -6.48
C THR A 4 -0.74 11.47 -6.13
N VAL A 5 -2.02 11.08 -6.29
CA VAL A 5 -2.48 9.73 -5.97
C VAL A 5 -1.94 8.71 -6.95
N VAL A 6 -1.07 7.82 -6.46
CA VAL A 6 -0.44 6.74 -7.23
C VAL A 6 -0.38 5.44 -6.41
N PRO A 7 -0.15 4.26 -7.04
CA PRO A 7 -0.02 3.00 -6.31
C PRO A 7 1.09 3.04 -5.27
N CYS A 8 0.73 2.89 -3.99
CA CYS A 8 1.59 2.86 -2.81
C CYS A 8 1.87 1.43 -2.40
N HIS A 9 3.10 0.96 -2.58
CA HIS A 9 3.51 -0.39 -2.18
C HIS A 9 3.48 -0.56 -0.66
N SER A 10 3.18 -1.78 -0.23
CA SER A 10 3.40 -2.21 1.15
C SER A 10 4.88 -2.13 1.54
N ASN A 11 5.14 -1.78 2.81
CA ASN A 11 6.46 -1.86 3.45
C ASN A 11 6.66 -3.07 4.37
N GLN A 12 5.80 -4.09 4.23
CA GLN A 12 5.83 -5.31 5.02
C GLN A 12 6.52 -6.46 4.29
N GLY A 13 7.41 -7.17 4.99
CA GLY A 13 8.16 -8.32 4.44
C GLY A 13 7.26 -9.44 3.91
N ARG A 14 6.11 -9.70 4.55
CA ARG A 14 5.12 -10.70 4.12
C ARG A 14 4.56 -10.46 2.70
N HIS A 15 4.67 -9.22 2.20
CA HIS A 15 4.25 -8.83 0.86
C HIS A 15 5.41 -8.88 -0.16
N GLY A 16 6.54 -9.50 0.19
CA GLY A 16 7.73 -9.62 -0.66
C GLY A 16 8.71 -8.46 -0.59
N LYS A 17 8.53 -7.53 0.37
CA LYS A 17 9.47 -6.43 0.62
C LYS A 17 10.80 -6.98 1.17
N ALA A 18 11.92 -6.67 0.53
CA ALA A 18 13.27 -7.01 0.98
C ALA A 18 14.27 -5.89 0.64
N GLY A 19 15.46 -5.87 1.24
CA GLY A 19 16.46 -4.79 1.14
C GLY A 19 16.75 -4.32 -0.30
N GLY A 20 16.07 -3.27 -0.75
CA GLY A 20 16.15 -2.70 -2.11
C GLY A 20 15.01 -3.10 -3.06
N LEU A 21 14.28 -4.18 -2.76
CA LEU A 21 13.10 -4.61 -3.52
C LEU A 21 11.85 -3.90 -3.03
N LYS A 22 10.91 -3.64 -3.95
CA LYS A 22 9.54 -3.24 -3.59
C LYS A 22 8.71 -4.49 -3.26
N ALA A 23 7.64 -4.35 -2.48
CA ALA A 23 6.64 -5.41 -2.36
C ALA A 23 6.05 -5.76 -3.74
N LYS A 24 5.42 -6.93 -3.87
CA LYS A 24 4.74 -7.31 -5.13
C LYS A 24 3.67 -6.29 -5.51
N ASN A 25 3.44 -6.11 -6.80
CA ASN A 25 2.52 -5.09 -7.33
C ASN A 25 1.05 -5.32 -6.92
N GLU A 26 0.67 -6.56 -6.59
CA GLU A 26 -0.64 -6.87 -6.03
C GLU A 26 -0.86 -6.20 -4.65
N PHE A 27 0.22 -6.00 -3.88
CA PHE A 27 0.19 -5.33 -2.58
C PHE A 27 0.46 -3.83 -2.72
N THR A 28 -0.49 -3.14 -3.35
CA THR A 28 -0.52 -1.68 -3.49
C THR A 28 -1.88 -1.10 -3.10
N VAL A 29 -1.89 0.13 -2.57
CA VAL A 29 -3.10 0.92 -2.29
C VAL A 29 -3.00 2.30 -2.96
N PRO A 30 -4.10 2.99 -3.32
CA PRO A 30 -4.03 4.37 -3.76
C PRO A 30 -3.53 5.24 -2.60
N GLY A 31 -2.45 5.99 -2.81
CA GLY A 31 -1.92 6.91 -1.81
C GLY A 31 -1.44 8.21 -2.44
N CYS A 32 -1.75 9.35 -1.82
CA CYS A 32 -1.19 10.64 -2.21
C CYS A 32 0.29 10.75 -1.80
N GLY A 33 0.97 11.80 -2.28
CA GLY A 33 2.40 12.02 -2.03
C GLY A 33 2.77 12.07 -0.54
N ALA A 34 1.91 12.66 0.30
CA ALA A 34 2.13 12.71 1.75
C ALA A 34 2.04 11.32 2.40
N CYS A 35 1.01 10.53 2.03
CA CYS A 35 0.84 9.16 2.52
C CYS A 35 1.98 8.25 2.07
N HIS A 36 2.40 8.35 0.79
CA HIS A 36 3.56 7.64 0.25
C HIS A 36 4.82 7.95 1.07
N ALA A 37 5.14 9.24 1.24
CA ALA A 37 6.32 9.65 1.98
C ALA A 37 6.29 9.19 3.45
N TRP A 38 5.11 9.24 4.09
CA TRP A 38 4.94 8.77 5.46
C TRP A 38 5.18 7.27 5.60
N ILE A 39 4.62 6.46 4.69
CA ILE A 39 4.80 5.01 4.70
C ILE A 39 6.26 4.61 4.43
N ASP A 40 6.87 5.19 3.40
CA ASP A 40 8.21 4.85 2.91
C ASP A 40 9.33 5.40 3.77
N GLN A 41 9.25 6.68 4.13
CA GLN A 41 10.37 7.38 4.75
C GLN A 41 10.16 7.55 6.25
N ASN A 42 8.90 7.73 6.68
CA ASN A 42 8.53 7.87 8.09
C ASN A 42 9.43 8.81 8.91
N ARG A 43 9.73 9.99 8.35
CA ARG A 43 10.64 10.98 8.95
C ARG A 43 10.14 11.52 10.30
N VAL A 44 8.86 11.32 10.59
CA VAL A 44 8.19 11.72 11.84
C VAL A 44 8.30 10.67 12.96
N GLY A 45 8.90 9.50 12.69
CA GLY A 45 9.17 8.50 13.73
C GLY A 45 7.93 7.72 14.19
N THR A 46 6.89 7.58 13.36
CA THR A 46 5.72 6.75 13.71
C THR A 46 6.16 5.30 13.96
N PRO A 47 5.68 4.63 15.01
CA PRO A 47 5.95 3.21 15.23
C PRO A 47 5.58 2.37 14.00
N ARG A 48 6.42 1.37 13.69
CA ARG A 48 6.27 0.54 12.48
C ARG A 48 4.87 -0.07 12.37
N GLN A 49 4.34 -0.59 13.49
CA GLN A 49 3.06 -1.28 13.50
C GLN A 49 1.91 -0.35 13.12
N ILE A 50 1.90 0.90 13.59
CA ILE A 50 0.86 1.88 13.24
C ILE A 50 0.79 2.13 11.72
N LYS A 51 1.96 2.20 11.06
CA LYS A 51 2.01 2.33 9.60
C LYS A 51 1.50 1.08 8.90
N PHE A 52 1.80 -0.10 9.46
CA PHE A 52 1.35 -1.38 8.90
C PHE A 52 -0.16 -1.52 9.03
N ASP A 53 -0.72 -1.21 10.20
CA ASP A 53 -2.17 -1.27 10.45
C ASP A 53 -2.93 -0.30 9.54
N ALA A 54 -2.42 0.93 9.36
CA ALA A 54 -3.00 1.90 8.45
C ALA A 54 -2.99 1.42 6.99
N TRP A 55 -1.88 0.83 6.54
CA TRP A 55 -1.77 0.28 5.19
C TRP A 55 -2.65 -0.95 5.01
N ASP A 56 -2.71 -1.85 6.00
CA ASP A 56 -3.52 -3.07 5.96
C ASP A 56 -5.00 -2.73 5.84
N ARG A 57 -5.50 -1.80 6.64
CA ARG A 57 -6.88 -1.31 6.53
C ARG A 57 -7.17 -0.76 5.14
N ALA A 58 -6.28 0.08 4.61
CA ALA A 58 -6.45 0.63 3.25
C ALA A 58 -6.45 -0.48 2.19
N TYR A 59 -5.65 -1.53 2.39
CA TYR A 59 -5.57 -2.67 1.49
C TYR A 59 -6.84 -3.53 1.54
N GLU A 60 -7.39 -3.78 2.72
CA GLU A 60 -8.67 -4.49 2.89
C GLU A 60 -9.81 -3.79 2.13
N GLU A 61 -9.88 -2.45 2.23
CA GLU A 61 -10.88 -1.65 1.52
C GLU A 61 -10.63 -1.65 -0.01
N TRP A 62 -9.36 -1.60 -0.43
CA TRP A 62 -8.99 -1.45 -1.84
C TRP A 62 -8.94 -2.76 -2.63
N ALA A 63 -8.54 -3.87 -2.02
CA ALA A 63 -8.34 -5.16 -2.67
C ALA A 63 -9.53 -5.61 -3.55
N PRO A 64 -10.80 -5.56 -3.10
CA PRO A 64 -11.92 -5.97 -3.94
C PRO A 64 -12.18 -4.99 -5.11
N VAL A 65 -11.81 -3.72 -4.97
CA VAL A 65 -11.91 -2.73 -6.06
C VAL A 65 -10.80 -2.95 -7.07
N ARG A 66 -9.57 -3.21 -6.60
CA ARG A 66 -8.42 -3.56 -7.45
C ARG A 66 -8.72 -4.81 -8.27
N ALA A 67 -9.22 -5.87 -7.64
CA ALA A 67 -9.54 -7.13 -8.32
C ALA A 67 -10.52 -6.91 -9.48
N ARG A 68 -11.60 -6.15 -9.24
CA ARG A 68 -12.57 -5.76 -10.28
C ARG A 68 -11.92 -4.97 -11.42
N LYS A 69 -11.05 -4.01 -11.10
CA LYS A 69 -10.35 -3.19 -12.11
C LYS A 69 -9.34 -3.99 -12.95
N MET A 70 -8.69 -4.98 -12.35
CA MET A 70 -7.68 -5.81 -13.02
C MET A 70 -8.28 -7.04 -13.71
N GLY A 71 -9.60 -7.26 -13.61
CA GLY A 71 -10.26 -8.46 -14.15
C GLY A 71 -9.84 -9.75 -13.44
N GLU A 72 -9.37 -9.66 -12.19
CA GLU A 72 -8.98 -10.81 -11.39
C GLU A 72 -10.24 -11.58 -10.95
N ALA A 73 -10.30 -12.88 -11.25
CA ALA A 73 -11.51 -13.71 -11.10
C ALA A 73 -11.99 -13.92 -9.65
N ASN A 74 -11.24 -13.47 -8.64
CA ASN A 74 -11.59 -13.58 -7.23
C ASN A 74 -12.17 -12.26 -6.68
N CYS A 75 -13.17 -11.72 -7.35
CA CYS A 75 -14.10 -10.76 -6.74
C CYS A 75 -15.27 -11.56 -6.14
N GLN A 76 -15.08 -12.12 -4.95
CA GLN A 76 -16.17 -12.57 -4.09
C GLN A 76 -16.32 -11.56 -2.95
#